data_AF-A0AA43HGZ5-F1
#
_entry.id   AF-A0AA43HGZ5-F1
#
_cell.length_a   1.000
_cell.length_b   1.000
_cell.length_c   1.000
_cell.angle_alpha   90.00
_cell.angle_beta   90.00
_cell.angle_gamma   90.00
#
_symmetry.space_group_name_H-M   'P 1'
#
loop_
_entity.id
_entity.type
_entity.pdbx_description
1 polymer ?
#
loop_
_entity_poly.entity_id
_entity_poly.type
_entity_poly.pdbx_seq_one_letter_code
_entity_poly.pdbx_strand_id
1 'polypeptide(L)'
;MKKNEYSTVIALFDEYNKNVYKVKALSTYLKYEAVRNYIADYIKQRYGKVDYLLSEIDVNFIIGFENYLMKFRKYNVNTAAKKIELFRRIVNIACEKQAISNNPFSHYRIKRQEVVRAFLSEKELQSILSKKFSTKRLEQVRDVFIFSCFTGLNYSDLSMLTTENFETDKDGNPIIKIMRSMTYTPVIIPLLSVPQKILNKYSQNLPIASNQKMNDYLKETAAVFERESKRV
;
A
#
# COMPACT_ATOMS: atom_id res chain seq x y z
N MET A 1 13.75 -2.74 -42.22
CA MET A 1 13.05 -3.14 -40.98
C MET A 1 13.50 -2.22 -39.86
N LYS A 2 12.61 -1.46 -39.24
CA LYS A 2 12.97 -0.63 -38.07
C LYS A 2 13.42 -1.57 -36.95
N LYS A 3 14.66 -1.42 -36.50
CA LYS A 3 15.23 -2.14 -35.35
C LYS A 3 14.31 -1.82 -34.15
N ASN A 4 13.57 -2.81 -33.67
CA ASN A 4 12.57 -2.61 -32.63
C ASN A 4 13.31 -2.19 -31.34
N GLU A 5 13.22 -0.91 -30.97
CA GLU A 5 13.97 -0.27 -29.89
C GLU A 5 13.67 -0.88 -28.50
N TYR A 6 12.67 -1.76 -28.44
CA TYR A 6 12.15 -2.42 -27.25
C TYR A 6 12.23 -3.95 -27.36
N SER A 7 13.39 -4.47 -27.80
CA SER A 7 13.59 -5.92 -27.94
C SER A 7 13.95 -6.62 -26.63
N THR A 8 14.30 -5.86 -25.59
CA THR A 8 14.78 -6.39 -24.31
C THR A 8 13.91 -5.95 -23.13
N VAL A 9 13.99 -6.72 -22.04
CA VAL A 9 13.13 -6.58 -20.87
C VAL A 9 13.38 -5.27 -20.15
N ILE A 10 14.64 -4.94 -19.89
CA ILE A 10 14.99 -3.75 -19.13
C ILE A 10 14.68 -2.48 -19.93
N ALA A 11 14.96 -2.47 -21.23
CA ALA A 11 14.60 -1.35 -22.10
C ALA A 11 13.09 -1.06 -22.10
N LEU A 12 12.25 -2.10 -22.15
CA LEU A 12 10.79 -1.93 -22.08
C LEU A 12 10.32 -1.43 -20.71
N PHE A 13 10.92 -1.91 -19.62
CA PHE A 13 10.66 -1.36 -18.28
C PHE A 13 11.02 0.13 -18.20
N ASP A 14 12.18 0.53 -18.73
CA ASP A 14 12.64 1.91 -18.68
C ASP A 14 11.75 2.83 -19.53
N GLU A 15 11.28 2.37 -20.69
CA GLU A 15 10.26 3.07 -21.50
C GLU A 15 8.94 3.23 -20.72
N TYR A 16 8.44 2.13 -20.15
CA TYR A 16 7.19 2.15 -19.39
C TYR A 16 7.29 3.08 -18.17
N ASN A 17 8.40 3.05 -17.45
CA ASN A 17 8.64 3.87 -16.26
C ASN A 17 8.69 5.36 -16.58
N LYS A 18 9.25 5.77 -17.74
CA LYS A 18 9.18 7.17 -18.21
C LYS A 18 7.75 7.66 -18.35
N ASN A 19 6.83 6.81 -18.79
CA ASN A 19 5.41 7.15 -18.92
C ASN A 19 4.70 7.13 -17.56
N VAL A 20 4.91 6.09 -16.75
CA VAL A 20 4.32 5.97 -15.40
C VAL A 20 4.69 7.15 -14.51
N TYR A 21 5.95 7.59 -14.55
CA TYR A 21 6.43 8.74 -13.79
C TYR A 21 5.63 10.02 -14.09
N LYS A 22 5.17 10.21 -15.34
CA LYS A 22 4.42 11.41 -15.76
C LYS A 22 2.94 11.37 -15.39
N VAL A 23 2.34 10.19 -15.32
CA VAL A 23 0.87 10.03 -15.30
C VAL A 23 0.32 9.32 -14.06
N LYS A 24 1.19 8.74 -13.20
CA LYS A 24 0.79 8.03 -11.98
C LYS A 24 1.50 8.61 -10.77
N ALA A 25 0.93 8.36 -9.59
CA ALA A 25 1.55 8.75 -8.32
C ALA A 25 2.97 8.15 -8.18
N LEU A 26 3.87 8.90 -7.54
CA LEU A 26 5.27 8.51 -7.31
C LEU A 26 5.40 7.12 -6.66
N SER A 27 4.50 6.79 -5.72
CA SER A 27 4.48 5.47 -5.07
C SER A 27 4.21 4.31 -6.03
N THR A 28 3.55 4.55 -7.16
CA THR A 28 3.34 3.56 -8.23
C THR A 28 4.60 3.42 -9.08
N TYR A 29 5.21 4.54 -9.48
CA TYR A 29 6.49 4.55 -10.19
C TYR A 29 7.56 3.74 -9.43
N LEU A 30 7.76 4.04 -8.14
CA LEU A 30 8.76 3.37 -7.30
C LEU A 30 8.55 1.84 -7.21
N LYS A 31 7.29 1.37 -7.32
CA LYS A 31 7.00 -0.08 -7.35
C LYS A 31 7.52 -0.74 -8.61
N TYR A 32 7.35 -0.10 -9.77
CA TYR A 32 7.83 -0.62 -11.06
C TYR A 32 9.35 -0.48 -11.19
N GLU A 33 9.91 0.64 -10.74
CA GLU A 33 11.36 0.85 -10.67
C GLU A 33 12.04 -0.24 -9.82
N ALA A 34 11.48 -0.56 -8.65
CA ALA A 34 11.98 -1.66 -7.82
C ALA A 34 11.93 -3.02 -8.54
N VAL A 35 10.85 -3.34 -9.26
CA VAL A 35 10.74 -4.60 -10.02
C VAL A 35 11.75 -4.64 -11.16
N ARG A 36 11.91 -3.54 -11.89
CA ARG A 36 12.92 -3.39 -12.94
C ARG A 36 14.31 -3.71 -12.39
N ASN A 37 14.68 -3.14 -11.24
CA ASN A 37 15.97 -3.39 -10.61
C ASN A 37 16.13 -4.85 -10.16
N TYR A 38 15.10 -5.46 -9.58
CA TYR A 38 15.17 -6.88 -9.21
C TYR A 38 15.31 -7.81 -10.41
N ILE A 39 14.67 -7.49 -11.54
CA ILE A 39 14.83 -8.26 -12.78
C ILE A 39 16.24 -8.08 -13.33
N ALA A 40 16.78 -6.86 -13.34
CA ALA A 40 18.16 -6.63 -13.78
C ALA A 40 19.17 -7.42 -12.93
N ASP A 41 19.01 -7.39 -11.60
CA ASP A 41 19.84 -8.17 -10.67
C ASP A 41 19.72 -9.68 -10.93
N TYR A 42 18.49 -10.17 -11.12
CA TYR A 42 18.24 -11.58 -11.46
C TYR A 42 18.91 -11.98 -12.77
N ILE A 43 18.77 -11.16 -13.82
CA ILE A 43 19.37 -11.42 -15.14
C ILE A 43 20.88 -11.49 -15.01
N LYS A 44 21.49 -10.53 -14.30
CA LYS A 44 22.92 -10.50 -14.04
C LYS A 44 23.40 -11.72 -13.27
N GLN A 45 22.70 -12.09 -12.20
CA GLN A 45 23.09 -13.21 -11.35
C GLN A 45 22.93 -14.57 -12.03
N ARG A 46 21.82 -14.78 -12.77
CA ARG A 46 21.46 -16.08 -13.33
C ARG A 46 22.08 -16.34 -14.70
N TYR A 47 22.24 -15.30 -15.51
CA TYR A 47 22.64 -15.40 -16.92
C TYR A 47 23.93 -14.62 -17.23
N GLY A 48 24.47 -13.83 -16.30
CA GLY A 48 25.68 -13.02 -16.53
C GLY A 48 25.49 -11.88 -17.54
N LYS A 49 24.23 -11.55 -17.89
CA LYS A 49 23.89 -10.50 -18.86
C LYS A 49 23.47 -9.21 -18.17
N VAL A 50 23.54 -8.09 -18.87
CA VAL A 50 23.00 -6.79 -18.40
C VAL A 50 21.50 -6.68 -18.67
N ASP A 51 21.02 -7.35 -19.72
CA ASP A 51 19.62 -7.37 -20.15
C ASP A 51 19.28 -8.73 -20.77
N TYR A 52 18.01 -8.95 -21.08
CA TYR A 52 17.47 -10.20 -21.60
C TYR A 52 16.48 -9.91 -22.73
N LEU A 53 16.49 -10.71 -23.79
CA LEU A 53 15.55 -10.53 -24.91
C LEU A 53 14.14 -10.88 -24.47
N LEU A 54 13.16 -10.05 -24.84
CA LEU A 54 11.76 -10.32 -24.52
C LEU A 54 11.28 -11.64 -25.15
N SER A 55 11.75 -11.94 -26.37
CA SER A 55 11.45 -13.18 -27.09
C SER A 55 12.01 -14.44 -26.46
N GLU A 56 13.01 -14.32 -25.58
CA GLU A 56 13.61 -15.44 -24.85
C GLU A 56 12.91 -15.72 -23.52
N ILE A 57 11.99 -14.85 -23.06
CA ILE A 57 11.28 -15.09 -21.80
C ILE A 57 10.28 -16.23 -21.98
N ASP A 58 10.53 -17.31 -21.27
CA ASP A 58 9.63 -18.46 -21.15
C ASP A 58 9.06 -18.60 -19.72
N VAL A 59 8.28 -19.66 -19.50
CA VAL A 59 7.74 -19.98 -18.17
C VAL A 59 8.85 -20.26 -17.15
N ASN A 60 9.99 -20.84 -17.59
CA ASN A 60 11.12 -21.12 -16.70
C ASN A 60 11.79 -19.85 -16.20
N PHE A 61 11.91 -18.82 -17.05
CA PHE A 61 12.39 -17.51 -16.65
C PHE A 61 11.50 -16.92 -15.56
N ILE A 62 10.17 -17.00 -15.71
CA ILE A 62 9.20 -16.48 -14.74
C ILE A 62 9.34 -17.22 -13.39
N ILE A 63 9.38 -18.56 -13.42
CA ILE A 63 9.57 -19.39 -12.22
C ILE A 63 10.93 -19.09 -11.56
N GLY A 64 11.98 -18.95 -12.36
CA GLY A 64 13.32 -18.60 -11.89
C GLY A 64 13.35 -17.24 -11.21
N PHE A 65 12.68 -16.24 -11.78
CA PHE A 65 12.56 -14.91 -11.18
C PHE A 65 11.73 -14.93 -9.89
N GLU A 66 10.62 -15.68 -9.84
CA GLU A 66 9.84 -15.85 -8.60
C GLU A 66 10.69 -16.50 -7.49
N ASN A 67 11.43 -17.55 -7.82
CA ASN A 67 12.37 -18.19 -6.91
C ASN A 67 13.47 -17.23 -6.45
N TYR A 68 13.96 -16.36 -7.33
CA TYR A 68 14.94 -15.34 -6.98
C TYR A 68 14.39 -14.37 -5.92
N LEU A 69 13.16 -13.89 -6.11
CA LEU A 69 12.49 -13.00 -5.16
C LEU A 69 12.29 -13.67 -3.79
N MET A 70 11.94 -14.95 -3.76
CA MET A 70 11.70 -15.65 -2.49
C MET A 70 13.01 -16.04 -1.79
N LYS A 71 14.01 -16.57 -2.51
CA LYS A 71 15.24 -17.11 -1.91
C LYS A 71 16.29 -16.05 -1.63
N PHE A 72 16.54 -15.15 -2.59
CA PHE A 72 17.62 -14.17 -2.47
C PHE A 72 17.12 -12.84 -1.90
N ARG A 73 15.95 -12.38 -2.31
CA ARG A 73 15.33 -11.17 -1.72
C ARG A 73 14.55 -11.44 -0.43
N LYS A 74 14.42 -12.71 -0.03
CA LYS A 74 13.73 -13.16 1.19
C LYS A 74 12.29 -12.66 1.29
N TYR A 75 11.62 -12.44 0.16
CA TYR A 75 10.22 -12.05 0.15
C TYR A 75 9.31 -13.24 0.44
N ASN A 76 8.24 -12.98 1.19
CA ASN A 76 7.15 -13.94 1.31
C ASN A 76 6.41 -14.11 -0.03
N VAL A 77 5.65 -15.21 -0.12
CA VAL A 77 4.91 -15.61 -1.33
C VAL A 77 4.05 -14.47 -1.88
N ASN A 78 3.28 -13.79 -1.03
CA ASN A 78 2.38 -12.72 -1.46
C ASN A 78 3.11 -11.46 -1.96
N THR A 79 4.29 -11.18 -1.41
CA THR A 79 5.11 -10.05 -1.84
C THR A 79 5.78 -10.37 -3.18
N ALA A 80 6.32 -11.59 -3.33
CA ALA A 80 6.84 -12.08 -4.60
C ALA A 80 5.75 -12.07 -5.69
N ALA A 81 4.56 -12.62 -5.41
CA ALA A 81 3.41 -12.63 -6.30
C ALA A 81 3.06 -11.25 -6.85
N LYS A 82 3.00 -10.22 -5.98
CA LYS A 82 2.75 -8.83 -6.41
C LYS A 82 3.83 -8.30 -7.36
N LYS A 83 5.10 -8.68 -7.15
CA LYS A 83 6.21 -8.29 -8.05
C LYS A 83 6.11 -9.03 -9.39
N ILE A 84 5.73 -10.31 -9.38
CA ILE A 84 5.46 -11.08 -10.60
C ILE A 84 4.27 -10.51 -11.37
N GLU A 85 3.22 -10.01 -10.70
CA GLU A 85 2.10 -9.34 -11.37
C GLU A 85 2.50 -8.05 -12.08
N LEU A 86 3.38 -7.25 -11.46
CA LEU A 86 3.93 -6.06 -12.09
C LEU A 86 4.80 -6.42 -13.31
N PHE A 87 5.59 -7.50 -13.21
CA PHE A 87 6.33 -8.01 -14.35
C PHE A 87 5.42 -8.52 -15.47
N ARG A 88 4.36 -9.26 -15.13
CA ARG A 88 3.33 -9.69 -16.09
C ARG A 88 2.74 -8.51 -16.83
N ARG A 89 2.49 -7.38 -16.16
CA ARG A 89 1.99 -6.17 -16.82
C ARG A 89 2.94 -5.70 -17.93
N ILE A 90 4.26 -5.72 -17.70
CA ILE A 90 5.26 -5.35 -18.70
C ILE A 90 5.27 -6.34 -19.87
N VAL A 91 5.21 -7.65 -19.59
CA VAL A 91 5.16 -8.66 -20.66
C VAL A 91 3.88 -8.55 -21.49
N ASN A 92 2.74 -8.25 -20.86
CA ASN A 92 1.49 -7.99 -21.60
C ASN A 92 1.63 -6.77 -22.53
N ILE A 93 2.29 -5.71 -22.07
CA ILE A 93 2.58 -4.54 -22.91
C ILE A 93 3.51 -4.92 -24.08
N ALA A 94 4.47 -5.82 -23.87
CA ALA A 94 5.31 -6.34 -24.95
C ALA A 94 4.47 -7.06 -26.02
N CYS A 95 3.48 -7.85 -25.60
CA CYS A 95 2.53 -8.48 -26.53
C CYS A 95 1.65 -7.44 -27.25
N GLU A 96 1.10 -6.46 -26.52
CA GLU A 96 0.28 -5.38 -27.08
C GLU A 96 1.06 -4.58 -28.15
N LYS A 97 2.37 -4.36 -27.92
CA LYS A 97 3.29 -3.72 -28.86
C LYS A 97 3.83 -4.65 -29.96
N GLN A 98 3.38 -5.90 -30.02
CA GLN A 98 3.85 -6.93 -30.95
C GLN A 98 5.38 -7.18 -30.89
N ALA A 99 6.03 -6.89 -29.76
CA ALA A 99 7.45 -7.16 -29.54
C ALA A 99 7.72 -8.65 -29.29
N ILE A 100 6.71 -9.38 -28.80
CA ILE A 100 6.69 -10.84 -28.68
C ILE A 100 5.35 -11.37 -29.18
N SER A 101 5.37 -12.54 -29.83
CA SER A 101 4.19 -13.18 -30.40
C SER A 101 3.40 -14.00 -29.38
N ASN A 102 4.11 -14.67 -28.47
CA ASN A 102 3.52 -15.57 -27.48
C ASN A 102 3.73 -15.01 -26.06
N ASN A 103 2.66 -14.98 -25.27
CA ASN A 103 2.73 -14.50 -23.89
C ASN A 103 3.14 -15.65 -22.95
N PRO A 104 4.33 -15.61 -22.30
CA PRO A 104 4.77 -16.67 -21.39
C PRO A 104 3.94 -16.74 -20.10
N PHE A 105 3.19 -15.69 -19.76
CA PHE A 105 2.26 -15.71 -18.63
C PHE A 105 0.93 -16.39 -18.89
N SER A 106 0.61 -16.73 -20.15
CA SER A 106 -0.67 -17.37 -20.54
C SER A 106 -0.94 -18.68 -19.79
N HIS A 107 0.11 -19.46 -19.52
CA HIS A 107 0.04 -20.73 -18.80
C HIS A 107 0.60 -20.67 -17.38
N TYR A 108 1.01 -19.47 -16.91
CA TYR A 108 1.59 -19.29 -15.59
C TYR A 108 0.58 -18.71 -14.60
N ARG A 109 0.20 -19.50 -13.59
CA ARG A 109 -0.68 -19.05 -12.51
C ARG A 109 0.14 -18.53 -11.32
N ILE A 110 0.06 -17.22 -11.08
CA ILE A 110 0.63 -16.59 -9.88
C ILE A 110 -0.13 -17.10 -8.67
N LYS A 111 0.57 -17.74 -7.75
CA LYS A 111 0.01 -18.24 -6.50
C LYS A 111 0.10 -17.17 -5.42
N ARG A 112 -0.93 -17.06 -4.60
CA ARG A 112 -0.95 -16.24 -3.40
C ARG A 112 -1.34 -17.14 -2.24
N GLN A 113 -0.75 -16.89 -1.08
CA GLN A 113 -1.12 -17.54 0.16
C GLN A 113 -2.24 -16.73 0.81
N GLU A 114 -3.30 -17.41 1.22
CA GLU A 114 -4.36 -16.76 1.99
C GLU A 114 -3.80 -16.24 3.32
N VAL A 115 -4.21 -15.02 3.67
CA VAL A 115 -3.82 -14.39 4.94
C VAL A 115 -5.10 -13.93 5.61
N VAL A 116 -5.38 -14.53 6.76
CA VAL A 116 -6.47 -14.09 7.63
C VAL A 116 -6.07 -12.74 8.20
N ARG A 117 -6.84 -11.70 7.86
CA ARG A 117 -6.67 -10.38 8.45
C ARG A 117 -7.54 -10.30 9.70
N ALA A 118 -6.91 -10.11 10.86
CA ALA A 118 -7.64 -9.79 12.08
C ALA A 118 -8.31 -8.42 11.94
N PHE A 119 -9.51 -8.30 12.48
CA PHE A 119 -10.25 -7.06 12.61
C PHE A 119 -10.70 -6.91 14.06
N LEU A 120 -10.95 -5.67 14.48
CA LEU A 120 -11.46 -5.39 15.81
C LEU A 120 -12.97 -5.62 15.83
N SER A 121 -13.43 -6.41 16.80
CA SER A 121 -14.83 -6.45 17.20
C SER A 121 -15.24 -5.15 17.86
N GLU A 122 -16.54 -4.88 17.91
CA GLU A 122 -17.08 -3.72 18.60
C GLU A 122 -16.66 -3.67 20.07
N LYS A 123 -16.64 -4.83 20.76
CA LYS A 123 -16.21 -4.94 22.16
C LYS A 123 -14.74 -4.54 22.33
N GLU A 124 -13.86 -4.96 21.42
CA GLU A 124 -12.45 -4.58 21.43
C GLU A 124 -12.27 -3.08 21.17
N LEU A 125 -13.02 -2.52 20.21
CA LEU A 125 -12.98 -1.09 19.92
C LEU A 125 -13.44 -0.25 21.12
N GLN A 126 -14.52 -0.65 21.80
CA GLN A 126 -15.01 0.01 23.01
C GLN A 126 -14.02 -0.10 24.16
N SER A 127 -13.34 -1.25 24.28
CA SER A 127 -12.28 -1.44 25.27
C SER A 127 -11.10 -0.50 25.00
N ILE A 128 -10.68 -0.36 23.73
CA ILE A 128 -9.65 0.60 23.29
C ILE A 128 -10.06 2.03 23.66
N LEU A 129 -11.30 2.42 23.40
CA LEU A 129 -11.82 3.75 23.72
C LEU A 129 -11.78 4.06 25.23
N SER A 130 -12.17 3.12 26.09
CA SER A 130 -12.27 3.34 27.54
C SER A 130 -10.93 3.27 28.28
N LYS A 131 -9.89 2.74 27.63
CA LYS A 131 -8.57 2.53 28.21
C LYS A 131 -7.86 3.81 28.57
N LYS A 132 -7.41 3.91 29.82
CA LYS A 132 -6.49 4.96 30.28
C LYS A 132 -5.05 4.54 30.00
N PHE A 133 -4.30 5.42 29.33
CA PHE A 133 -2.86 5.25 29.11
C PHE A 133 -2.10 6.17 30.06
N SER A 134 -1.00 5.66 30.65
CA SER A 134 -0.15 6.47 31.54
C SER A 134 0.64 7.55 30.80
N THR A 135 0.78 7.43 29.48
CA THR A 135 1.53 8.39 28.65
C THR A 135 0.61 9.12 27.68
N LYS A 136 0.74 10.44 27.65
CA LYS A 136 -0.03 11.32 26.75
C LYS A 136 0.13 10.94 25.28
N ARG A 137 1.32 10.48 24.88
CA ARG A 137 1.63 10.03 23.51
C ARG A 137 0.77 8.85 23.08
N LEU A 138 0.62 7.83 23.93
CA LEU A 138 -0.20 6.65 23.61
C LEU A 138 -1.69 7.00 23.61
N GLU A 139 -2.09 7.92 24.48
CA GLU A 139 -3.45 8.46 24.49
C GLU A 139 -3.79 9.19 23.18
N GLN A 140 -2.89 10.03 22.66
CA GLN A 140 -3.05 10.69 21.37
C GLN A 140 -3.19 9.70 20.21
N VAL A 141 -2.35 8.65 20.21
CA VAL A 141 -2.40 7.60 19.19
C VAL A 141 -3.71 6.81 19.26
N ARG A 142 -4.18 6.46 20.46
CA ARG A 142 -5.50 5.85 20.67
C ARG A 142 -6.59 6.75 20.09
N ASP A 143 -6.58 8.04 20.43
CA ASP A 143 -7.64 8.97 20.02
C ASP A 143 -7.69 9.14 18.50
N VAL A 144 -6.54 9.32 17.84
CA VAL A 144 -6.46 9.39 16.38
C VAL A 144 -6.91 8.07 15.72
N PHE A 145 -6.57 6.92 16.32
CA PHE A 145 -6.99 5.63 15.81
C PHE A 145 -8.50 5.40 15.96
N ILE A 146 -9.07 5.71 17.11
CA ILE A 146 -10.53 5.67 17.30
C ILE A 146 -11.22 6.61 16.32
N PHE A 147 -10.71 7.84 16.16
CA PHE A 147 -11.24 8.78 15.19
C PHE A 147 -11.24 8.20 13.77
N SER A 148 -10.15 7.53 13.37
CA SER A 148 -10.03 6.79 12.10
C SER A 148 -11.09 5.69 11.97
N CYS A 149 -11.30 4.88 13.01
CA CYS A 149 -12.29 3.81 13.01
C CYS A 149 -13.72 4.32 12.84
N PHE A 150 -14.08 5.43 13.49
CA PHE A 150 -15.44 5.99 13.41
C PHE A 150 -15.70 6.78 12.12
N THR A 151 -14.68 7.34 11.50
CA THR A 151 -14.82 8.16 10.27
C THR A 151 -14.49 7.39 9.00
N GLY A 152 -13.87 6.21 9.10
CA GLY A 152 -13.42 5.43 7.94
C GLY A 152 -12.25 6.07 7.17
N LEU A 153 -11.64 7.12 7.74
CA LEU A 153 -10.54 7.82 7.11
C LEU A 153 -9.24 7.03 7.26
N ASN A 154 -8.54 6.80 6.15
CA ASN A 154 -7.21 6.23 6.20
C ASN A 154 -6.19 7.27 6.72
N TYR A 155 -5.01 6.81 7.12
CA TYR A 155 -3.94 7.68 7.63
C TYR A 155 -3.61 8.85 6.70
N SER A 156 -3.55 8.61 5.37
CA SER A 156 -3.18 9.65 4.39
C SER A 156 -4.19 10.80 4.42
N ASP A 157 -5.48 10.47 4.43
CA ASP A 157 -6.54 11.47 4.50
C ASP A 157 -6.59 12.16 5.85
N LEU A 158 -6.41 11.42 6.95
CA LEU A 158 -6.31 12.00 8.29
C LEU A 158 -5.19 13.03 8.36
N SER A 159 -4.00 12.69 7.83
CA SER A 159 -2.82 13.57 7.87
C SER A 159 -2.97 14.86 7.07
N MET A 160 -3.98 14.95 6.20
CA MET A 160 -4.30 16.12 5.39
C MET A 160 -5.51 16.89 5.93
N LEU A 161 -6.15 16.45 7.00
CA LEU A 161 -7.28 17.15 7.60
C LEU A 161 -6.84 18.52 8.12
N THR A 162 -7.60 19.53 7.75
CA THR A 162 -7.51 20.89 8.28
C THR A 162 -8.82 21.27 8.96
N THR A 163 -8.82 22.36 9.73
CA THR A 163 -10.02 22.90 10.37
C THR A 163 -11.12 23.25 9.36
N GLU A 164 -10.74 23.58 8.12
CA GLU A 164 -11.67 23.91 7.02
C GLU A 164 -12.46 22.70 6.53
N ASN A 165 -12.00 21.48 6.79
CA ASN A 165 -12.73 20.27 6.40
C ASN A 165 -13.94 19.97 7.30
N PHE A 166 -14.04 20.63 8.46
CA PHE A 166 -15.15 20.46 9.39
C PHE A 166 -16.22 21.51 9.10
N GLU A 167 -17.33 21.05 8.53
CA GLU A 167 -18.47 21.89 8.14
C GLU A 167 -19.73 21.47 8.92
N THR A 168 -20.79 22.26 8.79
CA THR A 168 -22.14 21.88 9.24
C THR A 168 -23.00 21.66 8.00
N ASP A 169 -23.77 20.57 7.99
CA ASP A 169 -24.70 20.30 6.91
C ASP A 169 -25.91 21.25 6.93
N LYS A 170 -26.83 21.08 5.98
CA LYS A 170 -28.03 21.92 5.85
C LYS A 170 -28.98 21.79 7.04
N ASP A 171 -28.90 20.69 7.77
CA ASP A 171 -29.77 20.35 8.90
C ASP A 171 -29.11 20.70 10.25
N GLY A 172 -27.92 21.30 10.24
CA GLY A 172 -27.21 21.71 11.46
C GLY A 172 -26.30 20.63 12.05
N ASN A 173 -26.09 19.49 11.38
CA ASN A 173 -25.23 18.42 11.87
C ASN A 173 -23.77 18.61 11.44
N PRO A 174 -22.80 18.32 12.33
CA PRO A 174 -21.39 18.42 11.97
C PRO A 174 -20.97 17.32 10.99
N ILE A 175 -20.22 17.69 9.96
CA ILE A 175 -19.73 16.81 8.90
C ILE A 175 -18.25 17.05 8.61
N ILE A 176 -17.58 16.04 8.06
CA ILE A 176 -16.25 16.15 7.47
C ILE A 176 -16.40 16.10 5.95
N LYS A 177 -15.90 17.12 5.26
CA LYS A 177 -15.88 17.16 3.80
C LYS A 177 -14.45 17.19 3.29
N ILE A 178 -14.06 16.12 2.58
CA ILE A 178 -12.70 15.98 2.07
C ILE A 178 -12.68 15.40 0.66
N MET A 179 -11.56 15.62 -0.03
CA MET A 179 -11.19 14.89 -1.24
C MET A 179 -10.25 13.75 -0.84
N ARG A 180 -10.62 12.49 -1.10
CA ARG A 180 -9.78 11.33 -0.77
C ARG A 180 -8.46 11.39 -1.53
N SER A 181 -7.33 11.33 -0.83
CA SER A 181 -5.99 11.48 -1.39
C SER A 181 -5.59 10.35 -2.36
N MET A 182 -6.11 9.14 -2.17
CA MET A 182 -5.77 7.99 -3.03
C MET A 182 -6.65 7.87 -4.27
N THR A 183 -7.94 8.16 -4.14
CA THR A 183 -8.94 7.94 -5.20
C THR A 183 -9.40 9.23 -5.86
N TYR A 184 -9.05 10.40 -5.30
CA TYR A 184 -9.53 11.71 -5.74
C TYR A 184 -11.05 11.78 -5.81
N THR A 185 -11.72 11.12 -4.85
CA THR A 185 -13.18 11.11 -4.74
C THR A 185 -13.61 12.02 -3.59
N PRO A 186 -14.54 12.96 -3.82
CA PRO A 186 -15.10 13.76 -2.74
C PRO A 186 -15.96 12.87 -1.84
N VAL A 187 -15.82 13.03 -0.53
CA VAL A 187 -16.64 12.32 0.46
C VAL A 187 -17.13 13.29 1.53
N ILE A 188 -18.35 13.04 1.99
CA ILE A 188 -18.96 13.72 3.12
C ILE A 188 -19.21 12.66 4.20
N ILE A 189 -18.70 12.89 5.39
CA ILE A 189 -18.75 11.94 6.50
C ILE A 189 -19.45 12.61 7.69
N PRO A 190 -20.57 12.04 8.19
CA PRO A 190 -21.19 12.53 9.41
C PRO A 190 -20.24 12.43 10.61
N LEU A 191 -20.08 13.52 11.36
CA LEU A 191 -19.23 13.54 12.55
C LEU A 191 -20.03 13.06 13.77
N LEU A 192 -19.90 11.77 14.07
CA LEU A 192 -20.55 11.15 15.23
C LEU A 192 -20.05 11.72 16.58
N SER A 193 -20.80 11.43 17.65
CA SER A 193 -20.51 11.98 18.98
C SER A 193 -19.13 11.61 19.53
N VAL A 194 -18.63 10.39 19.26
CA VAL A 194 -17.29 9.94 19.69
C VAL A 194 -16.17 10.72 18.98
N PRO A 195 -16.08 10.75 17.64
CA PRO A 195 -15.05 11.54 16.97
C PRO A 195 -15.19 13.04 17.25
N GLN A 196 -16.39 13.58 17.46
CA GLN A 196 -16.57 14.98 17.87
C GLN A 196 -15.96 15.28 19.24
N LYS A 197 -16.14 14.40 20.23
CA LYS A 197 -15.49 14.54 21.56
C LYS A 197 -13.97 14.54 21.46
N ILE A 198 -13.41 13.65 20.62
CA ILE A 198 -11.98 13.58 20.36
C ILE A 198 -11.50 14.87 19.69
N LEU A 199 -12.23 15.35 18.69
CA LEU A 199 -11.89 16.57 17.97
C LEU A 199 -11.87 17.80 18.90
N ASN A 200 -12.88 17.92 19.77
CA ASN A 200 -12.98 19.00 20.75
C ASN A 200 -11.85 18.97 21.78
N LYS A 201 -11.42 17.78 22.21
CA LYS A 201 -10.28 17.60 23.13
C LYS A 201 -8.99 18.21 22.58
N TYR A 202 -8.83 18.25 21.25
CA TYR A 202 -7.65 18.76 20.58
C TYR A 202 -7.90 20.10 19.85
N SER A 203 -8.96 20.83 20.22
CA SER A 203 -9.30 22.12 19.60
C SER A 203 -9.34 22.06 18.07
N GLN A 204 -9.94 21.00 17.53
CA GLN A 204 -10.05 20.73 16.09
C GLN A 204 -8.73 20.44 15.35
N ASN A 205 -7.62 20.28 16.06
CA ASN A 205 -6.31 19.95 15.49
C ASN A 205 -5.79 18.60 16.01
N LEU A 206 -6.09 17.52 15.29
CA LEU A 206 -5.70 16.17 15.71
C LEU A 206 -4.17 15.99 15.75
N PRO A 207 -3.61 15.37 16.81
CA PRO A 207 -2.17 15.20 16.98
C PRO A 207 -1.63 14.04 16.13
N ILE A 208 -1.61 14.20 14.82
CA ILE A 208 -1.23 13.15 13.88
C ILE A 208 0.30 13.14 13.71
N ALA A 209 0.95 12.11 14.25
CA ALA A 209 2.38 11.86 14.03
C ALA A 209 2.63 11.20 12.65
N SER A 210 3.89 11.05 12.26
CA SER A 210 4.24 10.35 11.01
C SER A 210 3.69 8.92 10.98
N ASN A 211 3.35 8.41 9.79
CA ASN A 211 2.72 7.09 9.61
C ASN A 211 3.51 5.98 10.31
N GLN A 212 4.85 6.03 10.20
CA GLN A 212 5.72 5.07 10.86
C GLN A 212 5.56 5.13 12.38
N LYS A 213 5.65 6.32 12.99
CA LYS A 213 5.49 6.52 14.43
C LYS A 213 4.10 6.12 14.90
N MET A 214 3.05 6.48 14.17
CA MET A 214 1.67 6.07 14.48
C MET A 214 1.56 4.55 14.52
N ASN A 215 2.09 3.83 13.52
CA ASN A 215 2.04 2.38 13.48
C ASN A 215 2.88 1.71 14.58
N ASP A 216 4.06 2.26 14.90
CA ASP A 216 4.90 1.74 15.97
C ASP A 216 4.20 1.91 17.33
N TYR A 217 3.57 3.05 17.55
CA TYR A 217 2.83 3.33 18.78
C TYR A 217 1.51 2.56 18.87
N LEU A 218 0.85 2.27 17.75
CA LEU A 218 -0.32 1.38 17.74
C LEU A 218 0.04 -0.06 18.13
N LYS A 219 1.23 -0.53 17.77
CA LYS A 219 1.73 -1.83 18.26
C LYS A 219 2.04 -1.77 19.75
N GLU A 220 2.58 -0.66 20.23
CA GLU A 220 2.82 -0.43 21.66
C GLU A 220 1.51 -0.41 22.47
N THR A 221 0.47 0.30 21.99
CA THR A 221 -0.84 0.30 22.64
C THR A 221 -1.46 -1.10 22.66
N ALA A 222 -1.38 -1.84 21.55
CA ALA A 222 -1.85 -3.22 21.49
C ALA A 222 -1.13 -4.14 22.48
N ALA A 223 0.20 -4.02 22.60
CA ALA A 223 1.00 -4.80 23.54
C ALA A 223 0.66 -4.51 25.02
N VAL A 224 0.38 -3.24 25.35
CA VAL A 224 -0.09 -2.87 26.70
C VAL A 224 -1.46 -3.49 26.99
N PHE A 225 -2.34 -3.50 26.00
CA PHE A 225 -3.65 -4.14 26.09
C PHE A 225 -3.58 -5.64 26.37
N GLU A 226 -2.80 -6.38 25.58
CA GLU A 226 -2.66 -7.84 25.75
C GLU A 226 -2.08 -8.23 27.11
N ARG A 227 -1.14 -7.44 27.65
CA ARG A 227 -0.53 -7.71 28.96
C ARG A 227 -1.53 -7.58 30.10
N GLU A 228 -2.49 -6.68 30.00
CA GLU A 228 -3.48 -6.49 31.05
C GLU A 228 -4.65 -7.46 30.93
N SER A 229 -5.07 -7.83 29.71
CA SER A 229 -6.09 -8.87 29.52
C SER A 229 -5.64 -10.27 29.98
N LYS A 230 -4.32 -10.52 30.08
CA LYS A 230 -3.74 -11.77 30.61
C LYS A 230 -3.55 -11.78 32.13
N ARG A 231 -3.81 -10.66 32.82
CA ARG A 231 -3.71 -10.53 34.28
C ARG A 231 -5.04 -10.72 35.01
N VAL A 232 -6.10 -11.05 34.27
CA VAL A 232 -7.44 -11.42 34.76
C VAL A 232 -7.63 -12.90 34.49
#